data_AF-A0A2P7TFA7-F1
#
_entry.id   AF-A0A2P7TFA7-F1
#
_cell.length_a   1.000
_cell.length_b   1.000
_cell.length_c   1.000
_cell.angle_alpha   90.00
_cell.angle_beta   90.00
_cell.angle_gamma   90.00
#
_symmetry.space_group_name_H-M   'P 1'
#
loop_
_entity.id
_entity.type
_entity.pdbx_description
1 polymer ?
#
loop_
_entity_poly.entity_id
_entity_poly.type
_entity_poly.pdbx_seq_one_letter_code
_entity_poly.pdbx_strand_id
1 'polypeptide(L)'
;MRSTTHQRGCTSKPCCSGLPTSAAQLSRAVAALLQPFPAVVAATVSAMLGLIFAQTPALFAAYRQINQAQQARLARTKCRPKGLVKRAKQLLQPFLQLVFTRSDELVLAMEARCFNYRRTLLRTHITLPDVALTALFCCCCAASVWVYYQMRV
;
A
#
# COMPACT_ATOMS: atom_id res chain seq x y z
N MET A 1 -7.69 27.92 29.89
CA MET A 1 -6.64 26.90 29.73
C MET A 1 -7.15 25.58 30.28
N ARG A 2 -7.78 24.75 29.45
CA ARG A 2 -8.40 23.48 29.88
C ARG A 2 -8.36 22.47 28.72
N SER A 3 -7.73 21.33 29.00
CA SER A 3 -7.90 19.99 28.41
C SER A 3 -7.78 19.77 26.90
N THR A 4 -6.88 18.87 26.49
CA THR A 4 -7.27 17.57 25.88
C THR A 4 -6.06 16.62 25.83
N THR A 5 -5.95 15.82 26.89
CA THR A 5 -5.42 14.46 26.87
C THR A 5 -6.38 13.56 26.07
N HIS A 6 -6.05 13.21 24.83
CA HIS A 6 -6.68 12.15 24.01
C HIS A 6 -5.82 12.01 22.73
N GLN A 7 -5.13 10.92 22.36
CA GLN A 7 -5.25 9.51 22.67
C GLN A 7 -3.87 8.82 22.66
N ARG A 8 -3.54 8.14 23.76
CA ARG A 8 -2.88 6.83 23.69
C ARG A 8 -4.00 5.81 23.95
N GLY A 9 -4.28 4.95 22.97
CA GLY A 9 -5.38 3.98 23.05
C GLY A 9 -5.22 2.87 22.01
N CYS A 10 -4.44 1.87 22.38
CA CYS A 10 -4.42 0.48 21.94
C CYS A 10 -5.30 0.04 20.75
N THR A 11 -4.67 -0.64 19.77
CA THR A 11 -5.27 -1.83 19.16
C THR A 11 -4.29 -3.00 19.19
N SER A 12 -3.92 -3.43 20.40
CA SER A 12 -3.61 -4.83 20.68
C SER A 12 -4.93 -5.60 20.79
N LYS A 13 -5.52 -6.02 19.66
CA LYS A 13 -6.40 -7.20 19.45
C LYS A 13 -7.09 -7.11 18.07
N PRO A 14 -7.37 -8.26 17.41
CA PRO A 14 -7.72 -8.30 15.99
C PRO A 14 -9.22 -8.04 15.81
N CYS A 15 -9.57 -6.85 15.32
CA CYS A 15 -10.94 -6.60 14.89
C CYS A 15 -11.09 -7.01 13.42
N CYS A 16 -11.82 -8.11 13.24
CA CYS A 16 -12.31 -8.64 11.99
C CYS A 16 -12.89 -7.55 11.07
N SER A 17 -12.21 -7.29 9.97
CA SER A 17 -12.77 -6.63 8.78
C SER A 17 -12.21 -7.30 7.52
N GLY A 18 -12.49 -8.60 7.36
CA GLY A 18 -12.53 -9.30 6.07
C GLY A 18 -11.33 -9.23 5.12
N LEU A 19 -10.17 -8.69 5.50
CA LEU A 19 -8.95 -8.67 4.70
C LEU A 19 -7.75 -9.07 5.56
N PRO A 20 -6.83 -9.90 5.03
CA PRO A 20 -5.85 -10.61 5.85
C PRO A 20 -4.72 -9.72 6.40
N THR A 21 -4.58 -8.46 6.00
CA THR A 21 -3.43 -7.63 6.42
C THR A 21 -3.73 -6.14 6.37
N SER A 22 -3.31 -5.39 7.40
CA SER A 22 -3.28 -3.93 7.33
C SER A 22 -2.21 -3.46 6.33
N ALA A 23 -2.44 -2.34 5.64
CA ALA A 23 -1.47 -1.75 4.71
C ALA A 23 -0.10 -1.49 5.37
N ALA A 24 -0.09 -1.19 6.68
CA ALA A 24 1.13 -1.02 7.46
C ALA A 24 1.83 -2.34 7.78
N GLN A 25 1.10 -3.46 7.87
CA GLN A 25 1.70 -4.79 7.96
C GLN A 25 2.30 -5.21 6.61
N LEU A 26 1.65 -4.87 5.50
CA LEU A 26 2.14 -5.20 4.16
C LEU A 26 3.47 -4.50 3.85
N SER A 27 3.61 -3.21 4.16
CA SER A 27 4.88 -2.49 3.94
C SER A 27 6.04 -3.05 4.78
N ARG A 28 5.75 -3.53 6.00
CA ARG A 28 6.74 -4.20 6.86
C ARG A 28 7.12 -5.58 6.33
N ALA A 29 6.16 -6.34 5.81
CA ALA A 29 6.44 -7.62 5.18
C ALA A 29 7.33 -7.45 3.93
N VAL A 30 7.08 -6.42 3.11
CA VAL A 30 7.94 -6.08 1.98
C VAL A 30 9.34 -5.67 2.44
N ALA A 31 9.47 -4.95 3.56
CA ALA A 31 10.77 -4.64 4.14
C ALA A 31 11.56 -5.90 4.55
N ALA A 32 10.86 -6.90 5.11
CA ALA A 32 11.45 -8.20 5.45
C ALA A 32 11.86 -9.00 4.20
N LEU A 33 11.05 -8.97 3.14
CA LEU A 33 11.38 -9.57 1.84
C LEU A 33 12.60 -8.92 1.17
N LEU A 34 12.85 -7.64 1.41
CA LEU A 34 14.01 -6.92 0.88
C LEU A 34 15.28 -7.05 1.75
N GLN A 35 15.27 -7.86 2.81
CA GLN A 35 16.47 -8.13 3.62
C GLN A 35 17.71 -8.66 2.87
N PRO A 36 17.64 -9.42 1.75
CA PRO A 36 18.84 -9.84 1.03
C PRO A 36 19.52 -8.69 0.27
N PHE A 37 18.88 -7.52 0.16
CA PHE A 37 19.45 -6.32 -0.45
C PHE A 37 20.11 -5.40 0.60
N PRO A 38 20.97 -4.45 0.20
CA PRO A 38 21.56 -3.48 1.11
C PRO A 38 20.48 -2.78 1.97
N ALA A 39 20.70 -2.73 3.29
CA ALA A 39 19.73 -2.25 4.27
C ALA A 39 19.18 -0.84 3.98
N VAL A 40 19.98 0.03 3.36
CA VAL A 40 19.58 1.38 2.96
C VAL A 40 18.49 1.34 1.88
N VAL A 41 18.61 0.44 0.91
CA VAL A 41 17.63 0.28 -0.16
C VAL A 41 16.34 -0.33 0.38
N ALA A 42 16.44 -1.34 1.24
CA ALA A 42 15.28 -1.97 1.88
C ALA A 42 14.47 -0.95 2.72
N ALA A 43 15.14 -0.12 3.51
CA ALA A 43 14.50 0.91 4.33
C ALA A 43 13.82 2.00 3.48
N THR A 44 14.49 2.45 2.42
CA THR A 44 13.95 3.50 1.55
C THR A 44 12.74 3.00 0.77
N VAL A 45 12.82 1.82 0.14
CA VAL A 45 11.73 1.24 -0.65
C VAL A 45 10.51 0.94 0.22
N SER A 46 10.70 0.35 1.40
CA SER A 46 9.59 0.04 2.31
C SER A 46 8.91 1.30 2.86
N ALA A 47 9.68 2.36 3.15
CA ALA A 47 9.12 3.64 3.54
C ALA A 47 8.27 4.26 2.42
N MET A 48 8.80 4.35 1.20
CA MET A 48 8.07 4.89 0.05
C MET A 48 6.81 4.07 -0.23
N LEU A 49 6.90 2.75 -0.15
CA LEU A 49 5.75 1.87 -0.35
C LEU A 49 4.68 2.05 0.73
N GLY A 50 5.09 2.22 1.99
CA GLY A 50 4.17 2.54 3.08
C GLY A 50 3.41 3.85 2.84
N LEU A 51 4.08 4.87 2.32
CA LEU A 51 3.44 6.14 1.94
C LEU A 51 2.45 5.96 0.79
N ILE A 52 2.84 5.21 -0.24
CA ILE A 52 1.96 4.90 -1.39
C ILE A 52 0.67 4.21 -0.92
N PHE A 53 0.78 3.18 -0.08
CA PHE A 53 -0.40 2.47 0.40
C PHE A 53 -1.27 3.30 1.33
N ALA A 54 -0.68 4.19 2.13
CA ALA A 54 -1.45 5.12 2.96
C ALA A 54 -2.21 6.16 2.11
N GLN A 55 -1.62 6.61 1.01
CA GLN A 55 -2.22 7.62 0.13
C GLN A 55 -3.30 7.03 -0.79
N THR A 56 -3.22 5.73 -1.11
CA THR A 56 -4.11 5.06 -2.09
C THR A 56 -5.61 5.20 -1.78
N PRO A 57 -6.10 4.97 -0.53
CA PRO A 57 -7.53 5.13 -0.23
C PRO A 57 -8.04 6.56 -0.45
N ALA A 58 -7.24 7.56 -0.05
CA ALA A 58 -7.59 8.97 -0.20
C ALA A 58 -7.58 9.43 -1.66
N LEU A 59 -6.65 8.89 -2.48
CA LEU A 59 -6.62 9.14 -3.93
C LEU A 59 -7.83 8.54 -4.64
N PHE A 60 -8.26 7.35 -4.23
CA PHE A 60 -9.41 6.70 -4.84
C PHE A 60 -10.72 7.42 -4.52
N ALA A 61 -10.86 7.95 -3.30
CA ALA A 61 -11.97 8.80 -2.93
C ALA A 61 -12.02 10.09 -3.76
N ALA A 62 -10.87 10.76 -3.92
CA ALA A 62 -10.78 11.97 -4.73
C ALA A 62 -11.05 11.71 -6.22
N TYR A 63 -10.53 10.59 -6.75
CA TYR A 63 -10.81 10.15 -8.12
C TYR A 63 -12.32 10.00 -8.35
N ARG A 64 -13.05 9.38 -7.42
CA ARG A 64 -14.51 9.23 -7.54
C ARG A 64 -15.24 10.57 -7.58
N GLN A 65 -14.86 11.52 -6.73
CA GLN A 65 -15.44 12.87 -6.72
C GLN A 65 -15.18 13.61 -8.03
N ILE A 66 -13.93 13.58 -8.52
CA ILE A 66 -13.56 14.20 -9.81
C ILE A 66 -14.32 13.52 -10.95
N ASN A 67 -14.40 12.20 -10.96
CA ASN A 67 -15.10 11.46 -12.00
C ASN A 67 -16.60 11.82 -12.02
N GLN A 68 -17.26 11.89 -10.87
CA GLN A 68 -18.66 12.33 -10.79
C GLN A 68 -18.85 13.78 -11.29
N ALA A 69 -17.96 14.70 -10.90
CA ALA A 69 -18.01 16.09 -11.36
C ALA A 69 -17.79 16.21 -12.88
N GLN A 70 -16.84 15.45 -13.44
CA GLN A 70 -16.58 15.42 -14.87
C GLN A 70 -17.73 14.74 -15.63
N GLN A 71 -18.35 13.70 -15.07
CA GLN A 71 -19.54 13.05 -15.66
C GLN A 71 -20.72 14.03 -15.77
N ALA A 72 -20.97 14.86 -14.75
CA ALA A 72 -21.99 15.89 -14.81
C ALA A 72 -21.70 16.94 -15.92
N ARG A 73 -20.45 17.38 -16.04
CA ARG A 73 -20.01 18.35 -17.09
C ARG A 73 -20.06 17.75 -18.50
N LEU A 74 -19.76 16.47 -18.63
CA LEU A 74 -19.58 15.78 -19.93
C LEU A 74 -20.80 14.96 -20.36
N ALA A 75 -21.91 14.99 -19.60
CA ALA A 75 -23.15 14.27 -19.91
C ALA A 75 -23.67 14.52 -21.33
N ARG A 76 -23.44 15.72 -21.88
CA ARG A 76 -23.87 16.13 -23.24
C ARG A 76 -22.99 15.61 -24.38
N THR A 77 -21.84 14.97 -24.10
CA THR A 77 -20.83 14.57 -25.12
C THR A 77 -20.87 13.09 -25.51
N LYS A 78 -21.88 12.32 -25.05
CA LYS A 78 -21.96 10.84 -25.21
C LYS A 78 -22.00 10.33 -26.66
N CYS A 79 -22.38 11.15 -27.65
CA CYS A 79 -22.64 10.67 -29.01
C CYS A 79 -21.46 10.74 -30.01
N ARG A 80 -20.22 11.06 -29.60
CA ARG A 80 -19.06 11.13 -30.54
C ARG A 80 -17.97 10.08 -30.23
N PRO A 81 -17.57 9.21 -31.19
CA PRO A 81 -16.52 8.21 -30.99
C PRO A 81 -15.13 8.83 -30.77
N LYS A 82 -14.87 10.04 -31.27
CA LYS A 82 -13.62 10.80 -31.02
C LYS A 82 -13.51 11.41 -29.60
N GLY A 83 -14.53 11.22 -28.74
CA GLY A 83 -14.63 11.88 -27.43
C GLY A 83 -13.85 11.23 -26.28
N LEU A 84 -13.44 9.96 -26.41
CA LEU A 84 -12.86 9.20 -25.29
C LEU A 84 -11.51 9.76 -24.82
N VAL A 85 -10.62 10.08 -25.75
CA VAL A 85 -9.31 10.69 -25.45
C VAL A 85 -9.47 12.05 -24.79
N LYS A 86 -10.44 12.86 -25.24
CA LYS A 86 -10.72 14.17 -24.67
C LYS A 86 -11.24 14.05 -23.23
N ARG A 87 -12.09 13.07 -22.96
CA ARG A 87 -12.60 12.75 -21.62
C ARG A 87 -11.49 12.31 -20.67
N ALA A 88 -10.61 11.42 -21.14
CA ALA A 88 -9.47 10.96 -20.35
C ALA A 88 -8.56 12.13 -19.98
N LYS A 89 -8.23 13.03 -20.93
CA LYS A 89 -7.44 14.23 -20.65
C LYS A 89 -8.09 15.16 -19.63
N GLN A 90 -9.41 15.39 -19.74
CA GLN A 90 -10.17 16.25 -18.83
C GLN A 90 -10.25 15.71 -17.40
N LEU A 91 -10.21 14.40 -17.21
CA LEU A 91 -10.14 13.77 -15.89
C LEU A 91 -8.70 13.75 -15.36
N LEU A 92 -7.74 13.42 -16.22
CA LEU A 92 -6.35 13.20 -15.83
C LEU A 92 -5.67 14.49 -15.36
N GLN A 93 -5.92 15.61 -16.04
CA GLN A 93 -5.31 16.90 -15.69
C GLN A 93 -5.58 17.33 -14.24
N PRO A 94 -6.84 17.45 -13.77
CA PRO A 94 -7.11 17.83 -12.38
C PRO A 94 -6.71 16.74 -11.37
N PHE A 95 -6.77 15.46 -11.75
CA PHE A 95 -6.35 14.36 -10.89
C PHE A 95 -4.84 14.41 -10.61
N LEU A 96 -4.03 14.65 -11.63
CA LEU A 96 -2.58 14.69 -11.51
C LEU A 96 -2.10 15.90 -10.71
N GLN A 97 -2.71 17.08 -10.93
CA GLN A 97 -2.43 18.27 -10.11
C GLN A 97 -2.70 18.01 -8.63
N LEU A 98 -3.83 17.38 -8.30
CA LEU A 98 -4.15 17.01 -6.93
C LEU A 98 -3.14 16.04 -6.31
N VAL A 99 -2.70 15.02 -7.07
CA VAL A 99 -1.71 14.04 -6.59
C VAL A 99 -0.41 14.74 -6.22
N PHE A 100 0.12 15.60 -7.11
CA PHE A 100 1.37 16.30 -6.85
C PHE A 100 1.28 17.28 -5.69
N THR A 101 0.23 18.11 -5.62
CA THR A 101 0.06 19.05 -4.50
C THR A 101 0.01 18.32 -3.16
N ARG A 102 -0.73 17.20 -3.06
CA ARG A 102 -0.78 16.41 -1.82
C ARG A 102 0.55 15.76 -1.48
N SER A 103 1.28 15.28 -2.50
CA SER A 103 2.62 14.72 -2.31
C SER A 103 3.60 15.77 -1.80
N ASP A 104 3.58 16.98 -2.37
CA ASP A 104 4.45 18.08 -1.94
C ASP A 104 4.13 18.55 -0.51
N GLU A 105 2.85 18.70 -0.16
CA GLU A 105 2.43 19.00 1.21
C GLU A 105 2.92 17.93 2.20
N LEU A 106 2.85 16.65 1.80
CA LEU A 106 3.31 15.54 2.62
C LEU A 106 4.83 15.55 2.81
N VAL A 107 5.59 15.78 1.73
CA VAL A 107 7.05 15.86 1.80
C VAL A 107 7.49 17.04 2.65
N LEU A 108 6.88 18.21 2.45
CA LEU A 108 7.16 19.40 3.26
C LEU A 108 6.90 19.13 4.76
N ALA A 109 5.79 18.45 5.07
CA ALA A 109 5.47 18.06 6.45
C ALA A 109 6.45 17.02 7.02
N MET A 110 7.03 16.15 6.19
CA MET A 110 8.05 15.19 6.61
C MET A 110 9.39 15.86 6.88
N GLU A 111 9.79 16.79 6.03
CA GLU A 111 11.02 17.56 6.20
C GLU A 111 10.97 18.42 7.46
N ALA A 112 9.83 19.08 7.73
CA ALA A 112 9.61 19.83 8.96
C ALA A 112 9.70 18.97 10.24
N ARG A 113 9.46 17.65 10.12
CA ARG A 113 9.60 16.68 11.21
C ARG A 113 10.98 16.00 11.24
N CYS A 114 11.94 16.49 10.46
CA CYS A 114 13.29 15.93 10.33
C CYS A 114 13.27 14.43 9.98
N PHE A 115 12.39 14.01 9.06
CA PHE A 115 12.32 12.61 8.63
C PHE A 115 13.60 12.20 7.88
N ASN A 116 14.15 11.02 8.21
CA ASN A 116 15.32 10.45 7.56
C ASN A 116 15.03 8.99 7.16
N TYR A 117 15.42 8.62 5.95
CA TYR A 117 15.22 7.29 5.35
C TYR A 117 16.10 6.20 5.97
N ARG A 118 17.17 6.55 6.69
CA ARG A 118 18.05 5.63 7.43
C ARG A 118 17.49 5.25 8.81
N ARG A 119 16.22 4.85 8.89
CA ARG A 119 15.61 4.38 10.14
C ARG A 119 15.90 2.88 10.34
N THR A 120 16.04 2.47 11.60
CA THR A 120 16.14 1.06 12.00
C THR A 120 14.86 0.32 11.61
N LEU A 121 15.01 -0.79 10.89
CA LEU A 121 13.88 -1.62 10.44
C LEU A 121 13.06 -2.10 11.64
N LEU A 122 11.73 -2.02 11.52
CA LEU A 122 10.84 -2.61 12.51
C LEU A 122 11.00 -4.14 12.47
N ARG A 123 11.31 -4.74 13.62
CA ARG A 123 11.38 -6.18 13.78
C ARG A 123 9.99 -6.78 13.52
N THR A 124 9.85 -7.58 12.48
CA THR A 124 8.68 -8.44 12.31
C THR A 124 8.76 -9.55 13.34
N HIS A 125 7.76 -9.65 14.21
CA HIS A 125 7.69 -10.71 15.21
C HIS A 125 7.29 -12.00 14.48
N ILE A 126 8.19 -12.97 14.41
CA ILE A 126 7.87 -14.31 13.90
C ILE A 126 6.91 -14.94 14.89
N THR A 127 5.78 -15.44 14.41
CA THR A 127 4.82 -16.15 15.26
C THR A 127 4.97 -17.67 15.06
N LEU A 128 4.68 -18.45 16.11
CA LEU A 128 4.71 -19.91 16.05
C LEU A 128 3.84 -20.52 14.93
N PRO A 129 2.63 -19.99 14.59
CA PRO A 129 1.87 -20.51 13.46
C PRO A 129 2.56 -20.27 12.11
N ASP A 130 3.35 -19.19 11.95
CA ASP A 130 4.08 -18.95 10.70
C ASP A 130 5.10 -20.06 10.43
N VAL A 131 5.77 -20.56 11.49
CA VAL A 131 6.75 -21.64 11.38
C VAL A 131 6.07 -22.97 11.03
N ALA A 132 4.93 -23.28 11.67
CA ALA A 132 4.17 -24.51 11.39
C ALA A 132 3.64 -24.53 9.94
N LEU A 133 3.09 -23.41 9.46
CA LEU A 133 2.61 -23.28 8.09
C LEU A 133 3.76 -23.40 7.06
N THR A 134 4.91 -22.79 7.35
CA THR A 134 6.09 -22.87 6.47
C THR A 134 6.62 -24.29 6.37
N ALA A 135 6.67 -25.02 7.48
CA ALA A 135 7.08 -26.43 7.51
C ALA A 135 6.12 -27.32 6.70
N LEU A 136 4.80 -27.11 6.85
CA LEU A 136 3.80 -27.87 6.11
C LEU A 136 3.87 -27.62 4.60
N PHE A 137 4.05 -26.36 4.19
CA PHE A 137 4.20 -26.00 2.77
C PHE A 137 5.45 -26.67 2.16
N CYS A 138 6.58 -26.64 2.85
CA CYS A 138 7.81 -27.29 2.41
C CYS A 138 7.63 -28.82 2.27
N CYS A 139 6.94 -29.45 3.22
CA CYS A 139 6.63 -30.88 3.19
C CYS A 139 5.74 -31.25 2.00
N CYS A 140 4.68 -30.48 1.72
CA CYS A 140 3.83 -30.68 0.56
C CYS A 140 4.58 -30.54 -0.76
N CYS A 141 5.46 -29.54 -0.89
CA CYS A 141 6.28 -29.34 -2.09
C CYS A 141 7.29 -30.49 -2.28
N ALA A 142 7.90 -30.98 -1.21
CA ALA A 142 8.80 -32.13 -1.29
C ALA A 142 8.05 -33.41 -1.72
N ALA A 143 6.86 -33.65 -1.17
CA ALA A 143 6.02 -34.78 -1.53
C ALA A 143 5.56 -34.74 -2.99
N SER A 144 5.17 -33.56 -3.50
CA SER A 144 4.77 -33.41 -4.90
C SER A 144 5.93 -33.63 -5.86
N VAL A 145 7.12 -33.13 -5.55
CA VAL A 145 8.35 -33.37 -6.33
C VAL A 145 8.74 -34.85 -6.30
N TRP A 146 8.60 -35.51 -5.15
CA TRP A 146 8.89 -36.94 -4.99
C TRP A 146 7.96 -37.81 -5.85
N VAL A 147 6.65 -37.54 -5.82
CA VAL A 147 5.67 -38.24 -6.65
C VAL A 147 5.93 -37.98 -8.14
N TYR A 148 6.29 -36.75 -8.51
CA TYR A 148 6.65 -36.42 -9.88
C TYR A 148 7.89 -37.18 -10.37
N TYR A 149 8.87 -37.39 -9.50
CA TYR A 149 10.05 -38.20 -9.82
C TYR A 149 9.70 -39.68 -10.01
N GLN A 150 8.88 -40.26 -9.12
CA GLN A 150 8.39 -41.65 -9.22
C GLN A 150 7.54 -41.93 -10.46
N MET A 151 6.79 -40.96 -10.97
CA MET A 151 6.01 -41.12 -12.21
C MET A 151 6.85 -40.94 -13.49
N ARG A 152 8.06 -40.38 -13.39
CA ARG A 152 8.93 -40.11 -14.54
C ARG A 152 9.99 -41.21 -14.76
N VAL A 153 10.34 -41.95 -13.72
CA VAL A 153 11.23 -43.13 -13.77
C VAL A 153 10.43 -44.36 -14.17
#